data_AF-A0A2N2XLP2-F1
#
_entry.id   AF-A0A2N2XLP2-F1
#
_cell.length_a   1.000
_cell.length_b   1.000
_cell.length_c   1.000
_cell.angle_alpha   90.00
_cell.angle_beta   90.00
_cell.angle_gamma   90.00
#
_symmetry.space_group_name_H-M   'P 1'
#
loop_
_entity.id
_entity.type
_entity.pdbx_description
1 polymer ?
#
loop_
_entity_poly.entity_id
_entity_poly.type
_entity_poly.pdbx_seq_one_letter_code
_entity_poly.pdbx_strand_id
1 'polypeptide(L)'
;RYIFNSRIGFLTLAFIPAIIFAVVFPEFLIRILAGKEYLLSSGSPVLVFQIMTLYGILLPFDKFTGVALDAIDKPNLNSIKVFVMVVTNVLGDIIALWLFESLVGVAIASILFTIVGSVLGFYYLKKDLDLKLYSIIPTGAKLLQYQIMSLLKKDSPFDKKQ
;
A
#
# COMPACT_ATOMS: atom_id res chain seq x y z
N ARG A 1 -5.79 -18.60 -0.66
CA ARG A 1 -6.90 -17.64 -0.93
C ARG A 1 -7.32 -16.86 0.31
N TYR A 2 -7.86 -17.52 1.36
CA TYR A 2 -8.26 -16.83 2.61
C TYR A 2 -7.11 -16.01 3.22
N ILE A 3 -5.94 -16.62 3.40
CA ILE A 3 -4.75 -15.95 3.97
C ILE A 3 -4.35 -14.71 3.16
N PHE A 4 -4.39 -14.79 1.84
CA PHE A 4 -4.05 -13.67 0.95
C PHE A 4 -5.04 -12.51 1.11
N ASN A 5 -6.34 -12.79 0.98
CA ASN A 5 -7.40 -11.79 1.07
C ASN A 5 -7.49 -11.16 2.47
N SER A 6 -7.39 -11.98 3.52
CA SER A 6 -7.48 -11.50 4.90
C SER A 6 -6.29 -10.62 5.28
N ARG A 7 -5.06 -10.97 4.88
CA ARG A 7 -3.86 -10.17 5.17
C ARG A 7 -3.86 -8.83 4.45
N ILE A 8 -4.21 -8.80 3.16
CA ILE A 8 -4.34 -7.54 2.40
C ILE A 8 -5.41 -6.66 3.02
N GLY A 9 -6.61 -7.20 3.22
CA GLY A 9 -7.74 -6.43 3.74
C GLY A 9 -7.45 -5.92 5.16
N PHE A 10 -6.84 -6.75 6.01
CA PHE A 10 -6.42 -6.37 7.35
C PHE A 10 -5.44 -5.19 7.34
N LEU A 11 -4.33 -5.27 6.59
CA LEU A 11 -3.35 -4.17 6.56
C LEU A 11 -3.92 -2.91 5.92
N THR A 12 -4.71 -3.05 4.85
CA THR A 12 -5.35 -1.90 4.20
C THR A 12 -6.26 -1.16 5.18
N LEU A 13 -7.10 -1.89 5.92
CA LEU A 13 -7.99 -1.31 6.94
C LEU A 13 -7.21 -0.75 8.14
N ALA A 14 -6.14 -1.43 8.57
CA ALA A 14 -5.29 -0.97 9.67
C ALA A 14 -4.55 0.33 9.33
N PHE A 15 -4.23 0.58 8.05
CA PHE A 15 -3.59 1.82 7.61
C PHE A 15 -4.56 2.99 7.47
N ILE A 16 -5.86 2.76 7.27
CA ILE A 16 -6.85 3.83 7.05
C ILE A 16 -6.80 4.92 8.15
N PRO A 17 -6.81 4.60 9.46
CA PRO A 17 -6.75 5.64 10.50
C PRO A 17 -5.48 6.50 10.41
N ALA A 18 -4.33 5.87 10.16
CA ALA A 18 -3.06 6.58 10.02
C ALA A 18 -3.03 7.45 8.76
N ILE A 19 -3.58 6.96 7.66
CA ILE A 19 -3.70 7.69 6.39
C ILE A 19 -4.64 8.89 6.54
N ILE A 20 -5.81 8.71 7.18
CA ILE A 20 -6.73 9.82 7.47
C ILE A 20 -6.03 10.88 8.31
N PHE A 21 -5.35 10.48 9.39
CA PHE A 21 -4.61 11.41 10.24
C PHE A 21 -3.54 12.16 9.44
N ALA A 22 -2.78 11.46 8.60
CA ALA A 22 -1.72 12.07 7.81
C ALA A 22 -2.21 12.99 6.69
N VAL A 23 -3.38 12.70 6.10
CA VAL A 23 -4.01 13.57 5.09
C VAL A 23 -4.64 14.82 5.71
N VAL A 24 -5.20 14.70 6.93
CA VAL A 24 -5.84 15.82 7.65
C VAL A 24 -4.82 16.73 8.33
N PHE A 25 -3.71 16.18 8.84
CA PHE A 25 -2.68 16.93 9.56
C PHE A 25 -1.29 16.88 8.88
N PRO A 26 -1.18 17.17 7.56
CA PRO A 26 0.08 17.03 6.84
C PRO A 26 1.12 18.06 7.30
N GLU A 27 0.74 19.31 7.55
CA GLU A 27 1.68 20.34 8.01
C GLU A 27 2.30 20.01 9.37
N PHE A 28 1.49 19.49 10.30
CA PHE A 28 1.97 19.04 11.60
C PHE A 28 3.01 17.94 11.46
N LEU A 29 2.72 16.93 10.64
CA LEU A 29 3.63 15.82 10.38
C LEU A 29 4.91 16.28 9.66
N ILE A 30 4.79 17.07 8.60
CA ILE A 30 5.92 17.58 7.85
C ILE A 30 6.81 18.44 8.76
N ARG A 31 6.24 19.29 9.61
CA ARG A 31 7.02 20.13 10.53
C ARG A 31 7.82 19.29 11.52
N ILE A 32 7.27 18.17 11.99
CA ILE A 32 7.98 17.25 12.90
C ILE A 32 9.07 16.47 12.16
N LEU A 33 8.79 16.01 10.94
CA LEU A 33 9.67 15.11 10.19
C LEU A 33 10.79 15.84 9.42
N ALA A 34 10.47 16.98 8.81
CA ALA A 34 11.34 17.71 7.87
C ALA A 34 11.60 19.17 8.27
N GLY A 35 10.92 19.68 9.31
CA GLY A 35 11.08 21.04 9.80
C GLY A 35 10.21 22.07 9.08
N LYS A 36 10.13 23.29 9.64
CA LYS A 36 9.32 24.38 9.09
C LYS A 36 9.82 24.88 7.73
N GLU A 37 11.14 24.89 7.52
CA GLU A 37 11.75 25.38 6.29
C GLU A 37 11.31 24.56 5.08
N TYR A 38 11.09 23.26 5.26
CA TYR A 38 10.57 22.40 4.21
C TYR A 38 9.16 22.80 3.77
N LEU A 39 8.28 23.27 4.68
CA LEU A 39 6.95 23.77 4.32
C LEU A 39 7.00 25.04 3.46
N LEU A 40 8.09 25.81 3.57
CA LEU A 40 8.31 27.03 2.79
C LEU A 40 9.01 26.77 1.45
N SER A 41 9.44 25.52 1.20
CA SER A 41 10.08 25.15 -0.05
C SER A 41 9.11 25.18 -1.23
N SER A 42 9.65 25.41 -2.43
CA SER A 42 8.90 25.33 -3.67
C SER A 42 8.42 23.89 -3.94
N GLY A 43 7.32 23.74 -4.70
CA GLY A 43 6.83 22.43 -5.13
C GLY A 43 5.74 21.79 -4.26
N SER A 44 4.99 22.59 -3.50
CA SER A 44 3.80 22.16 -2.73
C SER A 44 4.02 20.92 -1.84
N PRO A 45 4.92 20.99 -0.83
CA PRO A 45 5.28 19.88 0.06
C PRO A 45 4.09 19.18 0.71
N VAL A 46 3.08 19.96 1.11
CA VAL A 46 1.83 19.47 1.70
C VAL A 46 1.08 18.56 0.73
N LEU A 47 0.92 18.99 -0.52
CA LEU A 47 0.21 18.23 -1.54
C LEU A 47 0.98 16.96 -1.93
N VAL A 48 2.30 17.07 -2.10
CA VAL A 48 3.17 15.91 -2.34
C VAL A 48 3.02 14.88 -1.22
N PHE A 49 3.08 15.33 0.04
CA PHE A 49 2.93 14.45 1.20
C PHE A 49 1.55 13.77 1.23
N GLN A 50 0.46 14.50 0.96
CA GLN A 50 -0.88 13.94 0.92
C GLN A 50 -1.02 12.86 -0.18
N ILE A 51 -0.52 13.13 -1.39
CA ILE A 51 -0.54 12.17 -2.51
C ILE A 51 0.27 10.92 -2.17
N MET A 52 1.48 11.09 -1.64
CA MET A 52 2.34 9.97 -1.20
C MET A 52 1.70 9.18 -0.04
N THR A 53 0.96 9.84 0.84
CA THR A 53 0.23 9.17 1.92
C THR A 53 -0.92 8.32 1.38
N LEU A 54 -1.67 8.83 0.41
CA LEU A 54 -2.77 8.10 -0.25
C LEU A 54 -2.27 6.87 -1.01
N TYR A 55 -1.08 6.94 -1.61
CA TYR A 55 -0.38 5.78 -2.18
C TYR A 55 -0.28 4.60 -1.19
N GLY A 56 -0.19 4.87 0.11
CA GLY A 56 -0.12 3.85 1.17
C GLY A 56 -1.29 2.86 1.19
N ILE A 57 -2.45 3.21 0.62
CA ILE A 57 -3.59 2.29 0.48
C ILE A 57 -3.28 1.14 -0.49
N LEU A 58 -2.48 1.39 -1.53
CA LEU A 58 -2.16 0.41 -2.58
C LEU A 58 -1.03 -0.54 -2.17
N LEU A 59 -0.17 -0.11 -1.25
CA LEU A 59 1.02 -0.83 -0.82
C LEU A 59 0.77 -2.27 -0.33
N PRO A 60 -0.21 -2.55 0.54
CA PRO A 60 -0.47 -3.91 0.99
C PRO A 60 -0.79 -4.84 -0.19
N PHE A 61 -1.58 -4.37 -1.15
CA PHE A 61 -1.96 -5.17 -2.30
C PHE A 61 -0.74 -5.49 -3.18
N ASP A 62 0.07 -4.50 -3.52
CA ASP A 62 1.31 -4.73 -4.28
C ASP A 62 2.25 -5.71 -3.54
N LYS A 63 2.54 -5.45 -2.27
CA LYS A 63 3.47 -6.29 -1.50
C LYS A 63 2.99 -7.74 -1.39
N PHE A 64 1.71 -7.95 -1.07
CA PHE A 64 1.19 -9.30 -0.94
C PHE A 64 1.05 -10.03 -2.28
N THR A 65 0.81 -9.34 -3.40
CA THR A 65 0.86 -10.01 -4.70
C THR A 65 2.27 -10.52 -5.03
N GLY A 66 3.32 -9.79 -4.63
CA GLY A 66 4.70 -10.26 -4.78
C GLY A 66 5.01 -11.46 -3.89
N VAL A 67 4.73 -11.35 -2.58
CA VAL A 67 4.93 -12.45 -1.62
C VAL A 67 4.14 -13.71 -2.01
N ALA A 68 2.94 -13.55 -2.54
CA ALA A 68 2.14 -14.68 -2.99
C ALA A 68 2.72 -15.37 -4.23
N LEU A 69 3.35 -14.62 -5.16
CA LEU A 69 4.05 -15.21 -6.31
C LEU A 69 5.28 -15.99 -5.86
N ASP A 70 6.06 -15.43 -4.94
CA ASP A 70 7.23 -16.10 -4.36
C ASP A 70 6.81 -17.39 -3.65
N ALA A 71 5.68 -17.37 -2.92
CA ALA A 71 5.16 -18.52 -2.19
C ALA A 71 4.57 -19.65 -3.06
N ILE A 72 4.32 -19.40 -4.35
CA ILE A 72 3.88 -20.43 -5.32
C ILE A 72 5.01 -20.79 -6.29
N ASP A 73 6.27 -20.59 -5.88
CA ASP A 73 7.48 -20.88 -6.65
C ASP A 73 7.58 -20.12 -7.98
N LYS A 74 7.02 -18.89 -8.03
CA LYS A 74 7.12 -17.97 -9.18
C LYS A 74 7.82 -16.64 -8.87
N PRO A 75 9.01 -16.65 -8.22
CA PRO A 75 9.73 -15.42 -7.91
C PRO A 75 10.18 -14.66 -9.17
N ASN A 76 10.39 -15.34 -10.29
CA ASN A 76 10.70 -14.72 -11.58
C ASN A 76 9.61 -13.74 -12.04
N LEU A 77 8.33 -14.08 -11.84
CA LEU A 77 7.22 -13.20 -12.20
C LEU A 77 7.15 -11.98 -11.26
N ASN A 78 7.47 -12.17 -9.97
CA ASN A 78 7.60 -11.07 -9.03
C ASN A 78 8.78 -10.15 -9.43
N SER A 79 9.93 -10.69 -9.82
CA SER A 79 11.06 -9.90 -10.33
C SER A 79 10.70 -9.10 -11.58
N ILE A 80 9.99 -9.72 -12.54
CA ILE A 80 9.53 -9.03 -13.76
C ILE A 80 8.61 -7.86 -13.39
N LYS A 81 7.64 -8.08 -12.50
CA LYS A 81 6.71 -7.01 -12.10
C LYS A 81 7.48 -5.84 -11.46
N VAL A 82 8.43 -6.13 -10.57
CA VAL A 82 9.23 -5.11 -9.88
C VAL A 82 10.12 -4.36 -10.88
N PHE A 83 10.69 -5.05 -11.85
CA PHE A 83 11.46 -4.39 -12.91
C PHE A 83 10.59 -3.43 -13.73
N VAL A 84 9.38 -3.85 -14.13
CA VAL A 84 8.43 -2.98 -14.83
C VAL A 84 8.03 -1.78 -13.96
N MET A 85 7.85 -1.97 -12.66
CA MET A 85 7.59 -0.88 -11.71
C MET A 85 8.73 0.14 -11.70
N VAL A 86 9.98 -0.31 -11.58
CA VAL A 86 11.15 0.59 -11.58
C VAL A 86 11.23 1.37 -12.88
N VAL A 87 11.07 0.71 -14.04
CA VAL A 87 11.07 1.39 -15.33
C VAL A 87 9.95 2.43 -15.43
N THR A 88 8.74 2.06 -15.00
CA THR A 88 7.59 2.97 -15.02
C THR A 88 7.80 4.18 -14.10
N ASN A 89 8.37 3.96 -12.91
CA ASN A 89 8.67 5.03 -11.97
C ASN A 89 9.72 5.99 -12.52
N VAL A 90 10.86 5.46 -13.01
CA VAL A 90 11.94 6.28 -13.56
C VAL A 90 11.47 7.09 -14.76
N LEU A 91 10.71 6.48 -15.68
CA LEU A 91 10.15 7.20 -16.83
C LEU A 91 9.15 8.28 -16.38
N GLY A 92 8.27 7.95 -15.43
CA GLY A 92 7.32 8.91 -14.87
C GLY A 92 8.00 10.11 -14.20
N ASP A 93 9.08 9.86 -13.45
CA ASP A 93 9.84 10.90 -12.77
C ASP A 93 10.60 11.78 -13.76
N ILE A 94 11.21 11.18 -14.80
CA ILE A 94 11.84 11.94 -15.89
C ILE A 94 10.82 12.85 -16.57
N ILE A 95 9.64 12.31 -16.92
CA ILE A 95 8.58 13.11 -17.56
C ILE A 95 8.12 14.23 -16.62
N ALA A 96 7.85 13.92 -15.34
CA ALA A 96 7.39 14.89 -14.35
C ALA A 96 8.38 16.05 -14.14
N LEU A 97 9.68 15.75 -14.10
CA LEU A 97 10.70 16.76 -13.83
C LEU A 97 11.12 17.53 -15.09
N TRP A 98 11.25 16.87 -16.24
CA TRP A 98 11.77 17.51 -17.45
C TRP A 98 10.70 18.21 -18.27
N LEU A 99 9.47 17.69 -18.31
CA LEU A 99 8.38 18.31 -19.09
C LEU A 99 7.50 19.24 -18.24
N PHE A 100 7.33 18.91 -16.96
CA PHE A 100 6.38 19.61 -16.08
C PHE A 100 7.03 20.33 -14.90
N GLU A 101 8.32 20.14 -14.66
CA GLU A 101 9.07 20.71 -13.52
C GLU A 101 8.32 20.52 -12.17
N SER A 102 7.68 19.36 -11.99
CA SER A 102 6.66 19.16 -10.94
C SER A 102 6.98 18.02 -9.99
N LEU A 103 7.21 18.36 -8.72
CA LEU A 103 7.31 17.38 -7.61
C LEU A 103 5.99 16.65 -7.36
N VAL A 104 4.85 17.31 -7.64
CA VAL A 104 3.53 16.66 -7.60
C VAL A 104 3.44 15.58 -8.68
N GLY A 105 4.00 15.84 -9.87
CA GLY A 105 4.09 14.86 -10.94
C GLY A 105 4.88 13.60 -10.53
N VAL A 106 5.98 13.76 -9.78
CA VAL A 106 6.76 12.64 -9.22
C VAL A 106 5.92 11.80 -8.24
N ALA A 107 5.11 12.45 -7.41
CA ALA A 107 4.19 11.74 -6.52
C ALA A 107 3.10 10.96 -7.28
N ILE A 108 2.59 11.52 -8.38
CA ILE A 108 1.63 10.83 -9.26
C ILE A 108 2.31 9.64 -9.96
N ALA A 109 3.53 9.80 -10.46
CA ALA A 109 4.32 8.72 -11.05
C ALA A 109 4.50 7.55 -10.06
N SER A 110 4.65 7.86 -8.77
CA SER A 110 4.73 6.86 -7.70
C SER A 110 3.46 6.02 -7.54
N ILE A 111 2.28 6.66 -7.63
CA ILE A 111 1.00 5.95 -7.65
C ILE A 111 0.90 5.08 -8.90
N LEU A 112 1.26 5.62 -10.07
CA LEU A 112 1.13 4.92 -11.35
C LEU A 112 1.95 3.63 -11.39
N PHE A 113 3.23 3.66 -11.02
CA PHE A 113 4.03 2.43 -11.04
C PHE A 113 3.46 1.37 -10.08
N THR A 114 2.93 1.80 -8.94
CA THR A 114 2.35 0.89 -7.94
C THR A 114 1.09 0.22 -8.46
N ILE A 115 0.25 0.96 -9.18
CA ILE A 115 -0.92 0.41 -9.88
C ILE A 115 -0.46 -0.63 -10.91
N VAL A 116 0.55 -0.31 -11.73
CA VAL A 116 1.10 -1.24 -12.72
C VAL A 116 1.59 -2.53 -12.05
N GLY A 117 2.39 -2.42 -10.99
CA GLY A 117 2.88 -3.57 -10.21
C GLY A 117 1.77 -4.42 -9.60
N SER A 118 0.77 -3.75 -9.03
CA SER A 118 -0.43 -4.37 -8.45
C SER A 118 -1.22 -5.15 -9.51
N VAL A 119 -1.49 -4.52 -10.66
CA VAL A 119 -2.25 -5.14 -11.76
C VAL A 119 -1.51 -6.35 -12.32
N LEU A 120 -0.19 -6.23 -12.57
CA LEU A 120 0.62 -7.33 -13.05
C LEU A 120 0.68 -8.49 -12.05
N GLY A 121 0.92 -8.19 -10.77
CA GLY A 121 0.93 -9.18 -9.70
C GLY A 121 -0.39 -9.93 -9.60
N PHE A 122 -1.51 -9.22 -9.66
CA PHE A 122 -2.84 -9.84 -9.67
C PHE A 122 -3.08 -10.67 -10.93
N TYR A 123 -2.72 -10.16 -12.10
CA TYR A 123 -2.86 -10.86 -13.38
C TYR A 123 -2.08 -12.18 -13.39
N TYR A 124 -0.85 -12.19 -12.87
CA TYR A 124 -0.05 -13.41 -12.75
C TYR A 124 -0.66 -14.40 -11.76
N LEU A 125 -1.05 -13.94 -10.58
CA LEU A 125 -1.65 -14.81 -9.56
C LEU A 125 -2.98 -15.42 -9.99
N LYS A 126 -3.79 -14.69 -10.76
CA LYS A 126 -5.11 -15.18 -11.21
C LYS A 126 -5.01 -16.44 -12.07
N LYS A 127 -3.85 -16.69 -12.69
CA LYS A 127 -3.62 -17.90 -13.50
C LYS A 127 -3.54 -19.18 -12.64
N ASP A 128 -3.10 -19.06 -11.39
CA ASP A 128 -2.89 -20.19 -10.48
C ASP A 128 -3.90 -20.22 -9.32
N LEU A 129 -4.47 -19.07 -9.00
CA LEU A 129 -5.39 -18.88 -7.88
C LEU A 129 -6.68 -18.21 -8.38
N ASP A 130 -7.84 -18.82 -8.12
CA ASP A 130 -9.13 -18.14 -8.30
C ASP A 130 -9.34 -17.13 -7.15
N LEU A 131 -8.70 -15.96 -7.35
CA LEU A 131 -8.74 -14.80 -6.48
C LEU A 131 -9.94 -13.90 -6.81
N LYS A 132 -10.58 -13.42 -5.76
CA LYS A 132 -11.79 -12.59 -5.82
C LYS A 132 -11.54 -11.28 -5.08
N LEU A 133 -11.26 -10.20 -5.82
CA LEU A 133 -10.92 -8.89 -5.24
C LEU A 133 -11.97 -8.37 -4.27
N TYR A 134 -13.26 -8.56 -4.58
CA TYR A 134 -14.38 -8.13 -3.74
C TYR A 134 -14.39 -8.80 -2.35
N SER A 135 -13.70 -9.93 -2.17
CA SER A 135 -13.62 -10.62 -0.88
C SER A 135 -12.50 -10.10 0.02
N ILE A 136 -11.60 -9.23 -0.46
CA ILE A 136 -10.45 -8.74 0.31
C ILE A 136 -10.89 -7.97 1.56
N ILE A 137 -11.70 -6.92 1.38
CA ILE A 137 -12.12 -6.04 2.49
C ILE A 137 -12.99 -6.78 3.52
N PRO A 138 -14.02 -7.57 3.15
CA PRO A 138 -14.83 -8.30 4.14
C PRO A 138 -14.02 -9.31 4.95
N THR A 139 -13.07 -10.02 4.32
CA THR A 139 -12.25 -11.02 5.01
C THR A 139 -11.22 -10.36 5.93
N GLY A 140 -10.65 -9.23 5.50
CA GLY A 140 -9.76 -8.41 6.32
C GLY A 140 -10.44 -7.78 7.53
N ALA A 141 -11.67 -7.28 7.36
CA ALA A 141 -12.45 -6.70 8.44
C ALA A 141 -12.74 -7.71 9.56
N LYS A 142 -13.09 -8.96 9.19
CA LYS A 142 -13.26 -10.06 10.16
C LYS A 142 -11.97 -10.34 10.93
N LEU A 143 -10.83 -10.36 10.25
CA LEU A 143 -9.53 -10.58 10.89
C LEU A 143 -9.16 -9.44 11.84
N LEU A 144 -9.39 -8.19 11.42
CA LEU A 144 -9.14 -7.00 12.25
C LEU A 144 -10.01 -7.02 13.51
N GLN A 145 -11.31 -7.30 13.36
CA GLN A 145 -12.23 -7.42 14.48
C GLN A 145 -11.79 -8.50 15.47
N TYR A 146 -11.37 -9.67 14.98
CA TYR A 146 -10.87 -10.76 15.82
C TYR A 146 -9.63 -10.33 16.63
N GLN A 147 -8.66 -9.67 15.98
CA GLN A 147 -7.46 -9.21 16.67
C GLN A 147 -7.76 -8.15 17.73
N ILE A 148 -8.61 -7.17 17.42
CA ILE A 148 -9.05 -6.15 18.39
C ILE A 148 -9.75 -6.82 19.58
N MET A 149 -10.67 -7.75 19.32
CA MET A 149 -11.38 -8.47 20.39
C MET A 149 -10.43 -9.30 21.26
N SER A 150 -9.39 -9.92 20.68
CA SER A 150 -8.39 -10.66 21.44
C SER A 150 -7.51 -9.76 22.33
N LEU A 151 -7.24 -8.52 21.90
CA LEU A 151 -6.48 -7.55 22.70
C LEU A 151 -7.32 -6.97 23.85
N LEU A 152 -8.61 -6.77 23.63
CA LEU A 152 -9.55 -6.27 24.64
C LEU A 152 -9.94 -7.35 25.66
N LYS A 153 -10.04 -8.61 25.23
CA LYS A 153 -10.20 -9.78 26.11
C LYS A 153 -8.82 -10.30 26.53
N LYS A 154 -8.11 -9.55 27.38
CA LYS A 154 -6.98 -10.09 28.15
C LYS A 154 -7.52 -11.13 29.16
N ASP A 155 -7.87 -12.27 28.59
CA ASP A 155 -8.24 -13.60 29.07
C ASP A 155 -9.21 -14.19 28.03
N SER A 156 -8.65 -14.87 27.02
CA SER A 156 -9.44 -15.57 26.02
C SER A 156 -9.93 -16.90 26.60
N PRO A 157 -11.24 -17.24 26.51
CA PRO A 157 -11.83 -18.47 27.04
C PRO A 157 -11.46 -19.74 26.26
N PHE A 158 -10.30 -19.78 25.62
CA PHE A 158 -9.77 -20.96 24.92
C PHE A 158 -8.76 -21.77 25.73
N ASP A 159 -8.52 -21.41 27.00
CA ASP A 159 -7.74 -22.25 27.93
C ASP A 159 -8.57 -23.39 28.57
N LYS A 160 -9.78 -23.62 28.07
CA LYS A 160 -10.63 -24.76 28.46
C LYS A 160 -11.36 -25.33 27.25
N LYS A 161 -10.61 -26.02 26.38
CA LYS A 161 -11.01 -27.25 25.67
C LYS A 161 -9.98 -27.60 24.60
N GLN A 162 -8.93 -28.31 25.02
CA GLN A 162 -8.62 -29.66 24.56
C GLN A 162 -7.67 -30.30 25.57
#